data_AF-A0A348W711-F1
#
_entry.id   AF-A0A348W711-F1
#
_cell.length_a   1.000
_cell.length_b   1.000
_cell.length_c   1.000
_cell.angle_alpha   90.00
_cell.angle_beta   90.00
_cell.angle_gamma   90.00
#
_symmetry.space_group_name_H-M   'P 1'
#
loop_
_entity.id
_entity.type
_entity.pdbx_description
1 polymer ?
#
loop_
_entity_poly.entity_id
_entity_poly.type
_entity_poly.pdbx_seq_one_letter_code
_entity_poly.pdbx_strand_id
1 'polypeptide(L)'
;GVSDDDAFAVGLGCGGTIRVMVEPLGSVLSEALMAELVAARAAQEPVAVISGGDRTAEITREGFEARFRQDLSGFEADGRFVTIHNPPLRLIVVGAVHIAQALVPMARIAGYDVVIVDPRESFASAARFPGERLIDDWPDEALAALGIDARTAVVVLSHDPKIDDPALMAALRSEAYYIGALGSTRSRDKRAVRLGLLGASAEEIGRIHGPVGLDIGAATPAEIAVSTLAEMIAVLRGKSS
;
A
#
# COMPACT_ATOMS: atom_id res chain seq x y z
N GLY A 1 -29.11 -22.82 1.77
CA GLY A 1 -29.32 -21.44 1.31
C GLY A 1 -30.30 -20.81 2.26
N VAL A 2 -30.04 -19.58 2.69
CA VAL A 2 -30.98 -18.79 3.49
C VAL A 2 -31.95 -18.13 2.49
N SER A 3 -33.25 -18.08 2.81
CA SER A 3 -34.24 -17.43 1.94
C SER A 3 -34.08 -15.90 1.98
N ASP A 4 -34.61 -15.18 1.00
CA ASP A 4 -34.52 -13.70 0.95
C ASP A 4 -35.22 -13.04 2.17
N ASP A 5 -36.29 -13.65 2.68
CA ASP A 5 -37.02 -13.16 3.86
C ASP A 5 -36.20 -13.35 5.15
N ASP A 6 -35.47 -14.47 5.28
CA ASP A 6 -34.56 -14.71 6.40
C ASP A 6 -33.31 -13.80 6.33
N ALA A 7 -32.85 -13.45 5.13
CA ALA A 7 -31.70 -12.56 4.92
C ALA A 7 -31.97 -11.12 5.37
N PHE A 8 -33.21 -10.62 5.20
CA PHE A 8 -33.61 -9.30 5.68
C PHE A 8 -33.67 -9.22 7.21
N ALA A 9 -34.11 -10.29 7.88
CA ALA A 9 -34.18 -10.37 9.34
C ALA A 9 -32.80 -10.34 10.03
N VAL A 10 -31.73 -10.72 9.33
CA VAL A 10 -30.33 -10.65 9.80
C VAL A 10 -29.56 -9.44 9.26
N GLY A 11 -30.23 -8.49 8.61
CA GLY A 11 -29.63 -7.22 8.15
C GLY A 11 -28.81 -7.31 6.87
N LEU A 12 -28.93 -8.40 6.08
CA LEU A 12 -28.26 -8.54 4.79
C LEU A 12 -29.09 -7.88 3.69
N GLY A 13 -29.00 -6.55 3.60
CA GLY A 13 -29.83 -5.72 2.71
C GLY A 13 -29.41 -5.66 1.24
N CYS A 14 -28.39 -6.40 0.81
CA CYS A 14 -27.90 -6.40 -0.57
C CYS A 14 -28.00 -7.81 -1.15
N GLY A 15 -28.78 -8.00 -2.22
CA GLY A 15 -29.09 -9.29 -2.88
C GLY A 15 -27.91 -10.01 -3.56
N GLY A 16 -26.75 -10.03 -2.90
CA GLY A 16 -25.59 -10.82 -3.28
C GLY A 16 -25.63 -12.22 -2.69
N THR A 17 -24.89 -13.15 -3.30
CA THR A 17 -24.68 -14.50 -2.75
C THR A 17 -23.34 -14.54 -2.01
N ILE A 18 -23.35 -14.99 -0.76
CA ILE A 18 -22.13 -15.28 0.01
C ILE A 18 -21.93 -16.79 0.03
N ARG A 19 -20.69 -17.24 -0.22
CA ARG A 19 -20.28 -18.62 0.01
C ARG A 19 -19.43 -18.66 1.27
N VAL A 20 -19.84 -19.45 2.25
CA VAL A 20 -19.10 -19.62 3.50
C VAL A 20 -18.43 -20.98 3.48
N MET A 21 -17.10 -21.00 3.63
CA MET A 21 -16.32 -22.21 3.84
C MET A 21 -16.00 -22.32 5.32
N VAL A 22 -16.26 -23.49 5.91
CA VAL A 22 -16.01 -23.75 7.32
C VAL A 22 -14.92 -24.82 7.41
N GLU A 23 -13.81 -24.46 8.05
CA GLU A 23 -12.62 -25.30 8.13
C GLU A 23 -12.31 -25.58 9.61
N PRO A 24 -12.37 -26.85 10.06
CA PRO A 24 -12.05 -27.17 11.44
C PRO A 24 -10.56 -26.97 11.75
N LEU A 25 -10.30 -26.34 12.90
CA LEU A 25 -8.97 -26.30 13.50
C LEU A 25 -8.56 -27.71 13.93
N GLY A 26 -7.28 -28.05 13.72
CA GLY A 26 -6.71 -29.36 13.99
C GLY A 26 -6.77 -30.31 12.80
N SER A 27 -7.97 -30.61 12.27
CA SER A 27 -8.11 -31.60 11.19
C SER A 27 -7.87 -31.05 9.79
N VAL A 28 -8.25 -29.80 9.50
CA VAL A 28 -7.97 -29.13 8.22
C VAL A 28 -6.85 -28.11 8.39
N LEU A 29 -7.00 -27.22 9.37
CA LEU A 29 -5.99 -26.23 9.74
C LEU A 29 -5.16 -26.77 10.90
N SER A 30 -4.05 -27.44 10.59
CA SER A 30 -3.19 -28.07 11.61
C SER A 30 -2.55 -27.05 12.54
N GLU A 31 -2.20 -27.47 13.77
CA GLU A 31 -1.51 -26.61 14.74
C GLU A 31 -0.16 -26.10 14.18
N ALA A 32 0.55 -26.94 13.43
CA ALA A 32 1.81 -26.58 12.78
C ALA A 32 1.61 -25.47 11.73
N LEU A 33 0.59 -25.58 10.88
CA LEU A 33 0.27 -24.55 9.89
C LEU A 33 -0.11 -23.23 10.55
N MET A 34 -0.91 -23.29 11.63
CA MET A 34 -1.29 -22.10 12.39
C MET A 34 -0.08 -21.43 13.04
N ALA A 35 0.85 -22.21 13.61
CA ALA A 35 2.09 -21.68 14.17
C ALA A 35 2.97 -21.03 13.10
N GLU A 36 3.07 -21.64 11.92
CA GLU A 36 3.80 -21.05 10.79
C GLU A 36 3.17 -19.74 10.31
N LEU A 37 1.84 -19.70 10.18
CA LEU A 37 1.12 -18.47 9.81
C LEU A 37 1.35 -17.35 10.84
N VAL A 38 1.33 -17.67 12.14
CA VAL A 38 1.64 -16.70 13.19
C VAL A 38 3.08 -16.20 13.08
N ALA A 39 4.04 -17.09 12.84
CA ALA A 39 5.44 -16.73 12.67
C ALA A 39 5.66 -15.83 11.44
N ALA A 40 5.04 -16.17 10.30
CA ALA A 40 5.10 -15.36 9.09
C ALA A 40 4.54 -13.95 9.31
N ARG A 41 3.38 -13.83 9.99
CA ARG A 41 2.81 -12.52 10.35
C ARG A 41 3.72 -11.71 11.26
N ALA A 42 4.36 -12.35 12.25
CA ALA A 42 5.31 -11.67 13.14
C ALA A 42 6.57 -11.19 12.40
N ALA A 43 7.00 -11.94 11.39
CA ALA A 43 8.14 -11.60 10.52
C ALA A 43 7.77 -10.63 9.37
N GLN A 44 6.51 -10.19 9.28
CA GLN A 44 5.97 -9.42 8.16
C GLN A 44 6.19 -10.11 6.78
N GLU A 45 6.19 -11.44 6.77
CA GLU A 45 6.37 -12.25 5.57
C GLU A 45 5.02 -12.57 4.92
N PRO A 46 4.83 -12.28 3.62
CA PRO A 46 3.62 -12.63 2.91
C PRO A 46 3.53 -14.15 2.68
N VAL A 47 2.37 -14.74 2.99
CA VAL A 47 2.11 -16.17 2.80
C VAL A 47 0.70 -16.41 2.28
N ALA A 48 0.52 -17.46 1.50
CA ALA A 48 -0.76 -17.92 0.99
C ALA A 48 -1.12 -19.25 1.65
N VAL A 49 -2.32 -19.32 2.26
CA VAL A 49 -2.89 -20.56 2.78
C VAL A 49 -3.84 -21.11 1.74
N ILE A 50 -3.59 -22.34 1.30
CA ILE A 50 -4.40 -23.05 0.31
C ILE A 50 -5.19 -24.12 1.04
N SER A 51 -6.50 -24.11 0.90
CA SER A 51 -7.38 -25.03 1.61
C SER A 51 -8.59 -25.47 0.76
N GLY A 52 -9.37 -26.43 1.26
CA GLY A 52 -10.46 -27.09 0.52
C GLY A 52 -10.05 -28.34 -0.28
N GLY A 53 -11.03 -28.99 -0.93
CA GLY A 53 -10.81 -30.15 -1.81
C GLY A 53 -10.48 -31.48 -1.09
N ASP A 54 -11.07 -31.73 0.07
CA ASP A 54 -10.85 -32.92 0.92
C ASP A 54 -9.41 -33.11 1.44
N ARG A 55 -8.61 -32.04 1.47
CA ARG A 55 -7.21 -32.05 1.89
C ARG A 55 -6.97 -31.19 3.12
N THR A 56 -5.88 -31.50 3.84
CA THR A 56 -5.32 -30.58 4.84
C THR A 56 -4.82 -29.32 4.15
N ALA A 57 -4.99 -28.17 4.79
CA ALA A 57 -4.49 -26.92 4.25
C ALA A 57 -2.95 -26.92 4.19
N GLU A 58 -2.41 -26.15 3.25
CA GLU A 58 -0.98 -25.94 3.05
C GLU A 58 -0.65 -24.44 2.99
N ILE A 59 0.60 -24.10 3.27
CA ILE A 59 1.10 -22.72 3.23
C ILE A 59 2.23 -22.62 2.20
N THR A 60 2.22 -21.58 1.39
CA THR A 60 3.26 -21.29 0.40
C THR A 60 3.60 -19.79 0.38
N ARG A 61 4.79 -19.47 -0.11
CA ARG A 61 5.30 -18.10 -0.31
C ARG A 61 5.36 -17.70 -1.78
N GLU A 62 5.18 -18.66 -2.68
CA GLU A 62 5.42 -18.51 -4.12
C GLU A 62 4.19 -18.95 -4.92
N GLY A 63 4.12 -18.53 -6.19
CA GLY A 63 3.10 -18.94 -7.16
C GLY A 63 1.82 -18.10 -7.14
N PHE A 64 1.79 -17.06 -6.29
CA PHE A 64 0.64 -16.15 -6.14
C PHE A 64 1.05 -14.68 -6.16
N GLU A 65 2.13 -14.32 -6.85
CA GLU A 65 2.76 -13.00 -6.85
C GLU A 65 1.75 -11.88 -7.19
N ALA A 66 0.92 -12.10 -8.20
CA ALA A 66 -0.12 -11.13 -8.58
C ALA A 66 -1.19 -10.96 -7.47
N ARG A 67 -1.54 -12.04 -6.77
CA ARG A 67 -2.51 -12.02 -5.68
C ARG A 67 -1.92 -11.39 -4.42
N PHE A 68 -0.65 -11.64 -4.13
CA PHE A 68 0.11 -10.97 -3.08
C PHE A 68 0.14 -9.47 -3.31
N ARG A 69 0.41 -9.00 -4.53
CA ARG A 69 0.42 -7.56 -4.85
C ARG A 69 -0.92 -6.87 -4.59
N GLN A 70 -2.04 -7.56 -4.73
CA GLN A 70 -3.38 -6.95 -4.73
C GLN A 70 -4.28 -7.33 -3.54
N ASP A 71 -3.79 -8.07 -2.54
CA ASP A 71 -4.63 -8.65 -1.46
C ASP A 71 -5.81 -9.49 -1.98
N LEU A 72 -5.56 -10.29 -3.02
CA LEU A 72 -6.63 -11.02 -3.69
C LEU A 72 -6.71 -12.48 -3.23
N SER A 73 -7.56 -12.76 -2.25
CA SER A 73 -7.96 -14.13 -1.91
C SER A 73 -9.07 -14.62 -2.84
N GLY A 74 -9.15 -15.93 -3.09
CA GLY A 74 -10.17 -16.45 -4.00
C GLY A 74 -10.07 -17.93 -4.31
N PHE A 75 -11.08 -18.44 -5.01
CA PHE A 75 -11.12 -19.83 -5.48
C PHE A 75 -10.23 -20.04 -6.70
N GLU A 76 -9.63 -21.23 -6.74
CA GLU A 76 -9.04 -21.82 -7.94
C GLU A 76 -10.11 -22.60 -8.73
N ALA A 77 -9.80 -22.91 -9.99
CA ALA A 77 -10.70 -23.66 -10.87
C ALA A 77 -10.98 -25.09 -10.38
N ASP A 78 -10.09 -25.65 -9.57
CA ASP A 78 -10.21 -26.98 -8.97
C ASP A 78 -10.98 -27.00 -7.63
N GLY A 79 -11.51 -25.85 -7.21
CA GLY A 79 -12.31 -25.73 -5.99
C GLY A 79 -11.52 -25.47 -4.71
N ARG A 80 -10.18 -25.42 -4.76
CA ARG A 80 -9.36 -24.93 -3.63
C ARG A 80 -9.58 -23.44 -3.43
N PHE A 81 -9.45 -22.98 -2.20
CA PHE A 81 -9.48 -21.56 -1.85
C PHE A 81 -8.08 -21.13 -1.41
N VAL A 82 -7.62 -19.99 -1.94
CA VAL A 82 -6.33 -19.40 -1.59
C VAL A 82 -6.60 -18.15 -0.77
N THR A 83 -6.15 -18.17 0.49
CA THR A 83 -6.21 -17.04 1.41
C THR A 83 -4.86 -16.36 1.44
N ILE A 84 -4.80 -15.11 0.99
CA ILE A 84 -3.59 -14.29 1.01
C ILE A 84 -3.46 -13.61 2.37
N HIS A 85 -2.33 -13.83 3.04
CA HIS A 85 -1.96 -13.18 4.29
C HIS A 85 -0.72 -12.31 4.05
N ASN A 86 -0.95 -11.04 3.77
CA ASN A 86 0.11 -10.05 3.62
C ASN A 86 0.37 -9.27 4.92
N PRO A 87 1.56 -8.68 5.08
CA PRO A 87 1.73 -7.56 5.98
C PRO A 87 0.86 -6.36 5.53
N PRO A 88 0.64 -5.37 6.43
CA PRO A 88 0.01 -4.12 6.06
C PRO A 88 0.66 -3.48 4.83
N LEU A 89 -0.13 -2.77 4.03
CA LEU A 89 0.43 -1.94 2.95
C LEU A 89 1.37 -0.91 3.54
N ARG A 90 2.44 -0.57 2.82
CA ARG A 90 3.41 0.41 3.33
C ARG A 90 3.24 1.74 2.61
N LEU A 91 3.26 2.82 3.36
CA LEU A 91 3.31 4.18 2.82
C LEU A 91 4.55 4.89 3.36
N ILE A 92 5.45 5.25 2.46
CA ILE A 92 6.59 6.12 2.78
C ILE A 92 6.24 7.54 2.35
N VAL A 93 6.13 8.45 3.30
CA VAL A 93 5.91 9.88 3.06
C VAL A 93 7.24 10.62 3.17
N VAL A 94 7.69 11.20 2.07
CA VAL A 94 8.89 12.05 2.05
C VAL A 94 8.47 13.51 2.13
N GLY A 95 8.85 14.19 3.21
CA GLY A 95 8.45 15.56 3.51
C GLY A 95 7.33 15.62 4.55
N ALA A 96 7.69 16.00 5.77
CA ALA A 96 6.82 16.12 6.93
C ALA A 96 6.07 17.48 6.96
N VAL A 97 5.44 17.85 5.85
CA VAL A 97 4.68 19.11 5.67
C VAL A 97 3.23 19.01 6.16
N HIS A 98 2.42 20.05 6.00
CA HIS A 98 1.02 20.08 6.49
C HIS A 98 0.11 19.06 5.78
N ILE A 99 0.35 18.76 4.50
CA ILE A 99 -0.41 17.72 3.77
C ILE A 99 -0.15 16.34 4.41
N ALA A 100 1.09 16.05 4.81
CA ALA A 100 1.42 14.80 5.49
C ALA A 100 0.62 14.63 6.79
N GLN A 101 0.41 15.70 7.57
CA GLN A 101 -0.39 15.64 8.80
C GLN A 101 -1.85 15.24 8.55
N ALA A 102 -2.40 15.55 7.38
CA ALA A 102 -3.74 15.13 6.99
C ALA A 102 -3.75 13.72 6.38
N LEU A 103 -2.75 13.38 5.55
CA LEU A 103 -2.66 12.10 4.86
C LEU A 103 -2.40 10.92 5.79
N VAL A 104 -1.44 11.06 6.71
CA VAL A 104 -0.99 10.00 7.63
C VAL A 104 -2.15 9.34 8.40
N PRO A 105 -3.03 10.08 9.12
CA PRO A 105 -4.13 9.44 9.86
C PRO A 105 -5.15 8.77 8.93
N MET A 106 -5.40 9.32 7.73
CA MET A 106 -6.30 8.70 6.75
C MET A 106 -5.71 7.40 6.20
N ALA A 107 -4.42 7.39 5.87
CA ALA A 107 -3.70 6.21 5.41
C ALA A 107 -3.70 5.11 6.49
N ARG A 108 -3.47 5.47 7.77
CA ARG A 108 -3.54 4.54 8.89
C ARG A 108 -4.92 3.88 9.02
N ILE A 109 -6.00 4.67 8.91
CA ILE A 109 -7.38 4.16 8.90
C ILE A 109 -7.61 3.21 7.73
N ALA A 110 -7.02 3.50 6.56
CA ALA A 110 -7.07 2.65 5.38
C ALA A 110 -6.17 1.40 5.46
N GLY A 111 -5.45 1.18 6.57
CA GLY A 111 -4.65 -0.02 6.82
C GLY A 111 -3.20 0.08 6.35
N TYR A 112 -2.67 1.28 6.12
CA TYR A 112 -1.26 1.48 5.80
C TYR A 112 -0.40 1.55 7.08
N ASP A 113 0.76 0.90 7.03
CA ASP A 113 1.90 1.14 7.92
C ASP A 113 2.72 2.31 7.34
N VAL A 114 2.75 3.42 8.07
CA VAL A 114 3.28 4.69 7.55
C VAL A 114 4.66 4.98 8.14
N VAL A 115 5.59 5.37 7.28
CA VAL A 115 6.90 5.88 7.66
C VAL A 115 7.07 7.28 7.09
N ILE A 116 7.57 8.20 7.90
CA ILE A 116 7.82 9.59 7.48
C ILE A 116 9.31 9.84 7.42
N VAL A 117 9.78 10.35 6.29
CA VAL A 117 11.18 10.71 6.05
C VAL A 117 11.27 12.20 5.81
N ASP A 118 12.02 12.92 6.64
CA ASP A 118 12.35 14.32 6.40
C ASP A 118 13.68 14.66 7.10
N PRO A 119 14.74 15.07 6.39
CA PRO A 119 16.04 15.41 6.98
C PRO A 119 16.04 16.71 7.80
N ARG A 120 14.86 17.30 8.02
CA ARG A 120 14.66 18.50 8.83
C ARG A 120 13.94 18.09 10.09
N GLU A 121 14.69 17.82 11.15
CA GLU A 121 14.19 17.41 12.47
C GLU A 121 12.97 18.20 12.98
N SER A 122 12.95 19.52 12.75
CA SER A 122 11.82 20.38 13.16
C SER A 122 10.50 20.07 12.46
N PHE A 123 10.54 19.39 11.31
CA PHE A 123 9.38 19.00 10.55
C PHE A 123 8.83 17.64 10.98
N ALA A 124 9.69 16.62 11.08
CA ALA A 124 9.31 15.26 11.46
C ALA A 124 9.43 15.06 12.98
N SER A 125 8.45 15.56 13.73
CA SER A 125 8.42 15.41 15.20
C SER A 125 7.23 14.59 15.69
N ALA A 126 7.41 13.90 16.82
CA ALA A 126 6.36 13.10 17.46
C ALA A 126 5.13 13.94 17.87
N ALA A 127 5.31 15.24 18.12
CA ALA A 127 4.20 16.15 18.40
C ALA A 127 3.28 16.36 17.18
N ARG A 128 3.84 16.32 15.97
CA ARG A 128 3.10 16.47 14.70
C ARG A 128 2.60 15.13 14.17
N PHE A 129 3.31 14.04 14.45
CA PHE A 129 3.04 12.70 13.95
C PHE A 129 3.10 11.66 15.08
N PRO A 130 2.14 11.70 16.02
CA PRO A 130 2.16 10.82 17.18
C PRO A 130 1.95 9.35 16.77
N GLY A 131 2.85 8.48 17.23
CA GLY A 131 2.80 7.04 17.01
C GLY A 131 3.38 6.57 15.67
N GLU A 132 3.92 7.47 14.86
CA GLU A 132 4.50 7.13 13.56
C GLU A 132 6.00 6.90 13.64
N ARG A 133 6.52 6.08 12.72
CA ARG A 133 7.96 5.92 12.55
C ARG A 133 8.51 7.12 11.79
N LEU A 134 9.42 7.86 12.44
CA LEU A 134 10.07 9.06 11.89
C LEU A 134 11.53 8.76 11.58
N ILE A 135 11.98 9.12 10.38
CA ILE A 135 13.37 9.00 9.95
C ILE A 135 13.86 10.41 9.59
N ASP A 136 14.76 10.92 10.42
CA ASP A 136 15.48 12.18 10.20
C ASP A 136 16.78 11.89 9.46
N ASP A 137 16.66 11.58 8.17
CA ASP A 137 17.79 11.24 7.31
C ASP A 137 17.50 11.68 5.86
N TRP A 138 18.53 11.66 5.02
CA TRP A 138 18.39 11.95 3.60
C TRP A 138 17.51 10.88 2.92
N PRO A 139 16.62 11.29 2.00
CA PRO A 139 15.62 10.36 1.47
C PRO A 139 16.17 9.15 0.74
N ASP A 140 17.27 9.28 0.01
CA ASP A 140 17.91 8.16 -0.69
C ASP A 140 18.44 7.10 0.27
N GLU A 141 19.12 7.51 1.35
CA GLU A 141 19.62 6.61 2.40
C GLU A 141 18.46 5.94 3.15
N ALA A 142 17.46 6.73 3.55
CA ALA A 142 16.28 6.23 4.26
C ALA A 142 15.47 5.23 3.42
N LEU A 143 15.20 5.55 2.14
CA LEU A 143 14.43 4.68 1.26
C LEU A 143 15.17 3.38 0.93
N ALA A 144 16.50 3.45 0.76
CA ALA A 144 17.32 2.26 0.57
C ALA A 144 17.26 1.31 1.79
N ALA A 145 17.36 1.87 3.00
CA ALA A 145 17.30 1.09 4.24
C ALA A 145 15.90 0.51 4.52
N LEU A 146 14.84 1.19 4.10
CA LEU A 146 13.47 0.75 4.31
C LEU A 146 13.07 -0.45 3.43
N GLY A 147 13.73 -0.67 2.30
CA GLY A 147 13.40 -1.72 1.33
C GLY A 147 12.01 -1.49 0.71
N ILE A 148 11.97 -0.97 -0.52
CA ILE A 148 10.71 -0.64 -1.20
C ILE A 148 10.30 -1.81 -2.09
N ASP A 149 9.13 -2.40 -1.80
CA ASP A 149 8.58 -3.55 -2.51
C ASP A 149 7.32 -3.20 -3.33
N ALA A 150 6.76 -4.21 -3.98
CA ALA A 150 5.53 -4.09 -4.77
C ALA A 150 4.25 -3.81 -3.97
N ARG A 151 4.32 -3.70 -2.63
CA ARG A 151 3.23 -3.32 -1.74
C ARG A 151 3.50 -2.00 -1.00
N THR A 152 4.50 -1.26 -1.47
CA THR A 152 4.89 0.04 -0.93
C THR A 152 4.47 1.17 -1.88
N ALA A 153 3.80 2.18 -1.34
CA ALA A 153 3.59 3.47 -1.96
C ALA A 153 4.63 4.47 -1.44
N VAL A 154 5.14 5.32 -2.34
CA VAL A 154 6.01 6.45 -1.99
C VAL A 154 5.33 7.74 -2.39
N VAL A 155 5.18 8.67 -1.45
CA VAL A 155 4.57 9.98 -1.69
C VAL A 155 5.53 11.09 -1.28
N VAL A 156 5.96 11.88 -2.26
CA VAL A 156 6.88 12.99 -2.08
C VAL A 156 6.10 14.29 -1.98
N LEU A 157 6.05 14.85 -0.77
CA LEU A 157 5.31 16.05 -0.37
C LEU A 157 6.22 17.24 -0.03
N SER A 158 7.52 17.08 -0.23
CA SER A 158 8.47 18.20 -0.17
C SER A 158 8.33 19.09 -1.42
N HIS A 159 8.83 20.32 -1.34
CA HIS A 159 8.92 21.25 -2.47
C HIS A 159 10.38 21.61 -2.78
N ASP A 160 11.32 20.89 -2.16
CA ASP A 160 12.75 21.13 -2.29
C ASP A 160 13.37 20.01 -3.14
N PRO A 161 13.87 20.33 -4.35
CA PRO A 161 14.55 19.37 -5.21
C PRO A 161 15.67 18.58 -4.52
N LYS A 162 16.30 19.13 -3.48
CA LYS A 162 17.35 18.43 -2.72
C LYS A 162 16.85 17.23 -1.93
N ILE A 163 15.56 17.17 -1.61
CA ILE A 163 14.94 16.00 -0.96
C ILE A 163 14.01 15.28 -1.95
N ASP A 164 13.30 16.00 -2.83
CA ASP A 164 12.41 15.38 -3.82
C ASP A 164 13.17 14.49 -4.80
N ASP A 165 14.23 15.01 -5.42
CA ASP A 165 14.86 14.34 -6.56
C ASP A 165 15.57 13.03 -6.09
N PRO A 166 16.31 12.99 -4.95
CA PRO A 166 16.86 11.74 -4.42
C PRO A 166 15.78 10.71 -4.04
N ALA A 167 14.69 11.16 -3.40
CA ALA A 167 13.57 10.29 -3.03
C ALA A 167 12.92 9.63 -4.26
N LEU A 168 12.66 10.44 -5.29
CA LEU A 168 12.06 9.97 -6.53
C LEU A 168 12.99 9.03 -7.28
N MET A 169 14.29 9.32 -7.34
CA MET A 169 15.26 8.40 -7.96
C MET A 169 15.31 7.04 -7.24
N ALA A 170 15.27 7.02 -5.91
CA ALA A 170 15.20 5.78 -5.14
C ALA A 170 13.88 5.02 -5.40
N ALA A 171 12.75 5.71 -5.38
CA ALA A 171 11.44 5.11 -5.66
C ALA A 171 11.33 4.56 -7.09
N LEU A 172 11.83 5.29 -8.09
CA LEU A 172 11.80 4.89 -9.50
C LEU A 172 12.60 3.61 -9.77
N ARG A 173 13.66 3.36 -9.00
CA ARG A 173 14.47 2.14 -9.09
C ARG A 173 13.90 0.95 -8.32
N SER A 174 12.76 1.14 -7.65
CA SER A 174 12.10 0.12 -6.85
C SER A 174 10.85 -0.46 -7.53
N GLU A 175 10.29 -1.50 -6.91
CA GLU A 175 9.00 -2.08 -7.31
C GLU A 175 7.78 -1.33 -6.75
N ALA A 176 7.94 -0.14 -6.14
CA ALA A 176 6.82 0.64 -5.60
C ALA A 176 5.62 0.65 -6.55
N TYR A 177 4.46 0.27 -6.03
CA TYR A 177 3.25 0.20 -6.84
C TYR A 177 2.68 1.59 -7.14
N TYR A 178 3.05 2.59 -6.34
CA TYR A 178 2.63 3.98 -6.49
C TYR A 178 3.76 4.93 -6.13
N ILE A 179 4.02 5.92 -7.00
CA ILE A 179 5.00 6.98 -6.79
C ILE A 179 4.29 8.32 -7.04
N GLY A 180 3.91 9.00 -5.98
CA GLY A 180 3.22 10.30 -6.04
C GLY A 180 4.17 11.47 -5.78
N ALA A 181 4.04 12.56 -6.53
CA ALA A 181 4.83 13.77 -6.31
C ALA A 181 3.96 15.02 -6.33
N LEU A 182 4.05 15.82 -5.27
CA LEU A 182 3.37 17.09 -5.16
C LEU A 182 3.86 18.09 -6.22
N GLY A 183 2.95 18.93 -6.71
CA GLY A 183 3.27 20.11 -7.50
C GLY A 183 2.43 20.24 -8.77
N SER A 184 2.19 21.49 -9.18
CA SER A 184 1.58 21.87 -10.46
C SER A 184 2.20 21.18 -11.69
N THR A 185 1.49 21.19 -12.81
CA THR A 185 1.99 20.76 -14.13
C THR A 185 3.36 21.38 -14.46
N ARG A 186 3.53 22.67 -14.19
CA ARG A 186 4.81 23.38 -14.44
C ARG A 186 5.95 22.84 -13.59
N SER A 187 5.70 22.52 -12.31
CA SER A 187 6.72 21.91 -11.43
C SER A 187 7.01 20.47 -11.81
N ARG A 188 6.01 19.72 -12.28
CA ARG A 188 6.16 18.37 -12.83
C ARG A 188 7.10 18.39 -14.03
N ASP A 189 6.90 19.29 -14.99
CA ASP A 189 7.74 19.36 -16.20
C ASP A 189 9.21 19.67 -15.85
N LYS A 190 9.43 20.63 -14.94
CA LYS A 190 10.77 20.95 -14.45
C LYS A 190 11.41 19.77 -13.71
N ARG A 191 10.62 19.03 -12.93
CA ARG A 191 11.08 17.83 -12.23
C ARG A 191 11.46 16.73 -13.21
N ALA A 192 10.65 16.47 -14.23
CA ALA A 192 10.97 15.50 -15.28
C ALA A 192 12.32 15.80 -15.96
N VAL A 193 12.60 17.07 -16.27
CA VAL A 193 13.90 17.49 -16.81
C VAL A 193 15.05 17.18 -15.83
N ARG A 194 14.90 17.54 -14.55
CA ARG A 194 15.94 17.28 -13.54
C ARG A 194 16.19 15.78 -13.35
N LEU A 195 15.14 14.97 -13.24
CA LEU A 195 15.25 13.52 -13.11
C LEU A 195 15.90 12.89 -14.35
N GLY A 196 15.57 13.37 -15.55
CA GLY A 196 16.23 12.95 -16.78
C GLY A 196 17.73 13.23 -16.78
N LEU A 197 18.14 14.40 -16.29
CA LEU A 197 19.56 14.74 -16.11
C LEU A 197 20.25 13.86 -15.05
N LEU A 198 19.50 13.32 -14.09
CA LEU A 198 19.97 12.35 -13.09
C LEU A 198 19.96 10.90 -13.58
N GLY A 199 19.53 10.67 -14.83
CA GLY A 199 19.59 9.36 -15.50
C GLY A 199 18.29 8.56 -15.47
N ALA A 200 17.17 9.13 -15.03
CA ALA A 200 15.87 8.47 -15.18
C ALA A 200 15.40 8.52 -16.64
N SER A 201 14.94 7.37 -17.15
CA SER A 201 14.31 7.26 -18.45
C SER A 201 12.92 7.91 -18.47
N ALA A 202 12.41 8.20 -19.67
CA ALA A 202 11.05 8.72 -19.84
C ALA A 202 9.98 7.73 -19.33
N GLU A 203 10.24 6.42 -19.44
CA GLU A 203 9.36 5.37 -18.94
C GLU A 203 9.31 5.36 -17.40
N GLU A 204 10.48 5.43 -16.76
CA GLU A 204 10.54 5.54 -15.29
C GLU A 204 9.84 6.81 -14.82
N ILE A 205 10.15 7.97 -15.41
CA ILE A 205 9.48 9.25 -15.06
C ILE A 205 7.95 9.15 -15.26
N GLY A 206 7.49 8.39 -16.25
CA GLY A 206 6.08 8.13 -16.50
C GLY A 206 5.35 7.38 -15.37
N ARG A 207 6.07 6.71 -14.46
CA ARG A 207 5.50 6.09 -13.26
C ARG A 207 5.11 7.10 -12.17
N ILE A 208 5.55 8.36 -12.29
CA ILE A 208 5.26 9.40 -11.27
C ILE A 208 3.88 9.99 -11.50
N HIS A 209 3.01 9.81 -10.52
CA HIS A 209 1.71 10.48 -10.42
C HIS A 209 1.91 11.93 -9.95
N GLY A 210 1.71 12.89 -10.85
CA GLY A 210 2.03 14.30 -10.63
C GLY A 210 1.18 15.24 -11.50
N PRO A 211 0.39 16.16 -10.93
CA PRO A 211 0.19 16.40 -9.49
C PRO A 211 -0.33 15.15 -8.77
N VAL A 212 0.13 14.93 -7.54
CA VAL A 212 -0.30 13.78 -6.73
C VAL A 212 -1.81 13.83 -6.45
N GLY A 213 -2.46 12.67 -6.56
CA GLY A 213 -3.86 12.47 -6.24
C GLY A 213 -4.80 12.69 -7.43
N LEU A 214 -6.01 12.13 -7.31
CA LEU A 214 -7.06 12.29 -8.32
C LEU A 214 -7.47 13.76 -8.49
N ASP A 215 -7.81 14.16 -9.72
CA ASP A 215 -8.34 15.50 -9.98
C ASP A 215 -9.79 15.63 -9.51
N ILE A 216 -9.95 15.94 -8.23
CA ILE A 216 -11.23 16.23 -7.57
C ILE A 216 -11.42 17.73 -7.33
N GLY A 217 -10.56 18.59 -7.91
CA GLY A 217 -10.54 20.03 -7.62
C GLY A 217 -10.03 20.36 -6.20
N ALA A 218 -9.17 19.52 -5.62
CA ALA A 218 -8.63 19.70 -4.27
C ALA A 218 -7.83 21.00 -4.12
N ALA A 219 -8.08 21.75 -3.04
CA ALA A 219 -7.41 23.01 -2.73
C ALA A 219 -6.80 23.04 -1.32
N THR A 220 -7.41 22.35 -0.34
CA THR A 220 -6.91 22.31 1.03
C THR A 220 -5.96 21.12 1.27
N PRO A 221 -5.07 21.16 2.28
CA PRO A 221 -4.21 20.02 2.59
C PRO A 221 -4.98 18.71 2.86
N ALA A 222 -6.17 18.80 3.46
CA ALA A 222 -7.03 17.65 3.72
C ALA A 222 -7.66 17.10 2.43
N GLU A 223 -8.10 17.96 1.52
CA GLU A 223 -8.62 17.52 0.21
C GLU A 223 -7.53 16.87 -0.64
N ILE A 224 -6.31 17.42 -0.63
CA ILE A 224 -5.16 16.83 -1.33
C ILE A 224 -4.81 15.46 -0.72
N ALA A 225 -4.89 15.32 0.60
CA ALA A 225 -4.69 14.04 1.28
C ALA A 225 -5.75 13.00 0.85
N VAL A 226 -7.02 13.39 0.78
CA VAL A 226 -8.12 12.53 0.30
C VAL A 226 -7.88 12.11 -1.15
N SER A 227 -7.54 13.04 -2.05
CA SER A 227 -7.31 12.73 -3.46
C SER A 227 -6.09 11.83 -3.66
N THR A 228 -5.03 12.04 -2.87
CA THR A 228 -3.82 11.22 -2.87
C THR A 228 -4.12 9.79 -2.43
N LEU A 229 -4.81 9.62 -1.29
CA LEU A 229 -5.17 8.30 -0.78
C LEU A 229 -6.12 7.57 -1.75
N ALA A 230 -7.06 8.29 -2.36
CA ALA A 230 -7.96 7.74 -3.36
C ALA A 230 -7.20 7.23 -4.60
N GLU A 231 -6.23 7.99 -5.11
CA GLU A 231 -5.40 7.57 -6.24
C GLU A 231 -4.54 6.35 -5.89
N MET A 232 -3.90 6.35 -4.72
CA MET A 232 -3.12 5.20 -4.22
C MET A 232 -3.96 3.92 -4.19
N ILE A 233 -5.18 4.00 -3.66
CA ILE A 233 -6.08 2.84 -3.61
C ILE A 233 -6.53 2.44 -5.02
N ALA A 234 -6.84 3.39 -5.89
CA ALA A 234 -7.23 3.10 -7.27
C ALA A 234 -6.13 2.33 -8.01
N VAL A 235 -4.88 2.80 -7.94
CA VAL A 235 -3.72 2.16 -8.57
C VAL A 235 -3.48 0.77 -7.99
N LEU A 236 -3.52 0.61 -6.67
CA LEU A 236 -3.40 -0.71 -6.02
C LEU A 236 -4.44 -1.72 -6.54
N ARG A 237 -5.66 -1.25 -6.82
CA ARG A 237 -6.78 -2.07 -7.32
C ARG A 237 -6.81 -2.18 -8.86
N GLY A 238 -5.76 -1.74 -9.54
CA GLY A 238 -5.66 -1.83 -11.00
C GLY A 238 -6.67 -0.94 -11.74
N LYS A 239 -7.14 0.14 -11.12
CA LYS A 239 -7.95 1.16 -11.78
C LYS A 239 -7.03 2.25 -12.32
N SER A 240 -7.31 2.67 -13.54
CA SER A 240 -6.64 3.81 -14.16
C SER A 240 -6.98 5.09 -13.40
N SER A 241 -5.96 5.89 -13.11
CA SER A 241 -6.07 7.31 -12.72
C SER A 241 -6.23 8.19 -13.96
#